data_AF-N9QE68-F1
#
_entry.id   AF-N9QE68-F1
#
_cell.length_a   1.000
_cell.length_b   1.000
_cell.length_c   1.000
_cell.angle_alpha   90.00
_cell.angle_beta   90.00
_cell.angle_gamma   90.00
#
_symmetry.space_group_name_H-M   'P 1'
#
loop_
_entity.id
_entity.type
_entity.pdbx_description
1 polymer ?
#
loop_
_entity_poly.entity_id
_entity_poly.type
_entity_poly.pdbx_seq_one_letter_code
_entity_poly.pdbx_strand_id
1 'polypeptide(L)'
;MQKLLITALLFMLGLWVWNEFFRAIPHLQEKGVLKNFKVEPVKRISATYIVHDHRFVKPDRRVLHQASPVVGHFNDLAYLSNIDVLLLTQPLPAMQATLEFDEAKRCYQLEGQTNKAERDFVNTHVQYFSLIAATEKIADQIRRLKSGQKITLTGDLVTVHSGTTGQEFRVGTGSEYRAHCQLLQVTHLQPH
;
A
#
# COMPACT_ATOMS: atom_id res chain seq x y z
N MET A 1 38.27 -1.09 -17.56
CA MET A 1 37.26 -0.37 -16.75
C MET A 1 35.82 -0.61 -17.21
N GLN A 2 35.48 -0.52 -18.51
CA GLN A 2 34.10 -0.75 -19.01
C GLN A 2 33.48 -2.10 -18.63
N LYS A 3 34.24 -3.21 -18.71
CA LYS A 3 33.72 -4.56 -18.36
C LYS A 3 33.29 -4.65 -16.89
N LEU A 4 34.06 -4.05 -15.97
CA LEU A 4 33.75 -4.04 -14.54
C LEU A 4 32.52 -3.17 -14.23
N LEU A 5 32.35 -2.04 -14.93
CA LEU A 5 31.16 -1.18 -14.80
C LEU A 5 29.89 -1.90 -15.28
N ILE A 6 29.95 -2.62 -16.40
CA ILE A 6 28.82 -3.41 -16.92
C ILE A 6 28.44 -4.53 -15.93
N THR A 7 29.42 -5.25 -15.39
CA THR A 7 29.16 -6.29 -14.39
C THR A 7 28.55 -5.72 -13.11
N ALA A 8 29.04 -4.57 -12.63
CA ALA A 8 28.47 -3.89 -11.46
C ALA A 8 27.01 -3.45 -11.72
N LEU A 9 26.72 -2.90 -12.90
CA LEU A 9 25.36 -2.53 -13.32
C LEU A 9 24.42 -3.73 -13.34
N LEU A 10 24.84 -4.85 -13.93
CA LEU A 10 24.04 -6.08 -13.98
C LEU A 10 23.82 -6.67 -12.59
N PHE A 11 24.82 -6.61 -11.70
CA PHE A 11 24.69 -7.08 -10.33
C PHE A 11 23.72 -6.20 -9.52
N MET A 12 23.81 -4.88 -9.66
CA MET A 12 22.88 -3.93 -9.04
C MET A 12 21.45 -4.11 -9.56
N LEU A 13 21.27 -4.35 -10.87
CA LEU A 13 19.98 -4.71 -11.46
C LEU A 13 19.45 -6.03 -10.88
N GLY A 14 20.30 -7.05 -10.77
CA GLY A 14 19.94 -8.33 -10.14
C GLY A 14 19.50 -8.17 -8.69
N LEU A 15 20.23 -7.37 -7.90
CA LEU A 15 19.86 -7.06 -6.51
C LEU A 15 18.57 -6.25 -6.41
N TRP A 16 18.33 -5.31 -7.34
CA TRP A 16 17.12 -4.51 -7.37
C TRP A 16 15.89 -5.38 -7.70
N VAL A 17 15.98 -6.21 -8.74
CA VAL A 17 14.93 -7.18 -9.10
C VAL A 17 14.69 -8.16 -7.95
N TRP A 18 15.74 -8.64 -7.28
CA TRP A 18 15.61 -9.52 -6.12
C TRP A 18 14.88 -8.84 -4.95
N ASN A 19 15.22 -7.59 -4.63
CA ASN A 19 14.60 -6.86 -3.53
C ASN A 19 13.12 -6.52 -3.82
N GLU A 20 12.75 -6.25 -5.06
CA GLU A 20 11.35 -6.06 -5.45
C GLU A 20 10.58 -7.39 -5.42
N PHE A 21 11.16 -8.46 -5.95
CA PHE A 21 10.47 -9.74 -6.11
C PHE A 21 10.28 -10.50 -4.78
N PHE A 22 11.25 -10.44 -3.86
CA PHE A 22 11.22 -11.19 -2.60
C PHE A 22 10.67 -10.41 -1.40
N ARG A 23 10.13 -9.19 -1.59
CA ARG A 23 9.40 -8.51 -0.52
C ARG A 23 8.10 -9.24 -0.22
N ALA A 24 8.07 -9.89 0.94
CA ALA A 24 6.86 -10.53 1.46
C ALA A 24 5.82 -9.45 1.81
N ILE A 25 4.56 -9.68 1.44
CA ILE A 25 3.43 -8.88 1.88
C ILE A 25 2.76 -9.63 3.03
N PRO A 26 2.64 -9.03 4.23
CA PRO A 26 1.99 -9.68 5.36
C PRO A 26 0.51 -9.95 5.05
N HIS A 27 -0.02 -11.01 5.62
CA HIS A 27 -1.43 -11.36 5.46
C HIS A 27 -2.10 -11.77 6.77
N LEU A 28 -3.43 -11.63 6.82
CA LEU A 28 -4.21 -11.87 8.02
C LEU A 28 -4.20 -13.33 8.49
N GLN A 29 -3.91 -14.31 7.63
CA GLN A 29 -3.77 -15.70 8.08
C GLN A 29 -2.47 -15.98 8.84
N GLU A 30 -1.51 -15.04 8.88
CA GLU A 30 -0.29 -15.21 9.66
C GLU A 30 -0.58 -15.12 11.16
N LYS A 31 -0.16 -16.13 11.93
CA LYS A 31 -0.35 -16.18 13.39
C LYS A 31 0.23 -14.95 14.10
N GLY A 32 1.35 -14.42 13.61
CA GLY A 32 1.97 -13.21 14.14
C GLY A 32 1.08 -11.98 13.97
N VAL A 33 0.42 -11.83 12.82
CA VAL A 33 -0.42 -10.69 12.51
C VAL A 33 -1.67 -10.67 13.39
N LEU A 34 -2.41 -11.78 13.47
CA LEU A 34 -3.66 -11.88 14.25
C LEU A 34 -3.47 -11.66 15.75
N LYS A 35 -2.27 -11.94 16.28
CA LYS A 35 -1.97 -11.71 17.70
C LYS A 35 -1.75 -10.22 18.03
N ASN A 36 -1.25 -9.44 17.07
CA ASN A 36 -0.82 -8.06 17.31
C ASN A 36 -1.77 -7.00 16.75
N PHE A 37 -2.68 -7.39 15.86
CA PHE A 37 -3.60 -6.46 15.21
C PHE A 37 -5.03 -6.95 15.31
N LYS A 38 -5.94 -6.04 15.68
CA LYS A 38 -7.38 -6.24 15.58
C LYS A 38 -7.87 -5.48 14.35
N VAL A 39 -8.39 -6.22 13.38
CA VAL A 39 -8.90 -5.66 12.11
C VAL A 39 -10.41 -5.83 12.08
N GLU A 40 -11.13 -4.72 11.95
CA GLU A 40 -12.59 -4.70 12.03
C GLU A 40 -13.16 -4.13 10.72
N PRO A 41 -14.06 -4.86 10.03
CA PRO A 41 -14.67 -4.37 8.80
C PRO A 41 -15.66 -3.24 9.09
N VAL A 42 -15.58 -2.20 8.27
CA VAL A 42 -16.47 -1.03 8.29
C VAL A 42 -17.43 -1.07 7.11
N LYS A 43 -16.91 -1.28 5.90
CA LYS A 43 -17.71 -1.25 4.67
C LYS A 43 -17.11 -2.10 3.56
N ARG A 44 -17.92 -2.99 2.99
CA ARG A 44 -17.58 -3.75 1.78
C ARG A 44 -17.49 -2.82 0.57
N ILE A 45 -16.43 -2.95 -0.22
CA ILE A 45 -16.27 -2.29 -1.51
C ILE A 45 -15.92 -3.31 -2.60
N SER A 46 -16.39 -3.03 -3.82
CA SER A 46 -16.04 -3.78 -5.02
C SER A 46 -16.07 -2.82 -6.20
N ALA A 47 -14.93 -2.61 -6.85
CA ALA A 47 -14.85 -1.70 -7.99
C ALA A 47 -13.67 -2.05 -8.90
N THR A 48 -13.74 -1.52 -10.12
CA THR A 48 -12.67 -1.63 -11.10
C THR A 48 -11.84 -0.35 -11.08
N TYR A 49 -10.53 -0.50 -11.00
CA TYR A 49 -9.57 0.58 -10.92
C TYR A 49 -8.48 0.42 -11.97
N ILE A 50 -7.83 1.52 -12.28
CA ILE A 50 -6.52 1.58 -12.92
C ILE A 50 -5.51 1.82 -11.80
N VAL A 51 -4.51 0.95 -11.68
CA VAL A 51 -3.38 1.16 -10.75
C VAL A 51 -2.56 2.31 -11.32
N HIS A 52 -2.57 3.47 -10.66
CA HIS A 52 -1.72 4.58 -11.07
C HIS A 52 -0.29 4.31 -10.66
N ASP A 53 -0.08 4.03 -9.38
CA ASP A 53 1.21 3.72 -8.82
C ASP A 53 1.05 2.93 -7.49
N HIS A 54 2.13 2.29 -7.04
CA HIS A 54 2.15 1.52 -5.82
C HIS A 54 3.53 1.59 -5.15
N ARG A 55 3.56 1.57 -3.82
CA ARG A 55 4.80 1.65 -3.05
C ARG A 55 4.80 0.70 -1.86
N PHE A 56 5.96 0.11 -1.61
CA PHE A 56 6.19 -0.68 -0.41
C PHE A 56 6.62 0.22 0.75
N VAL A 57 5.88 0.16 1.85
CA VAL A 57 6.17 0.83 3.10
C VAL A 57 7.07 -0.04 3.97
N LYS A 58 8.09 0.56 4.57
CA LYS A 58 8.96 -0.11 5.54
C LYS A 58 8.54 0.29 6.95
N PRO A 59 8.69 -0.59 7.93
CA PRO A 59 8.48 -0.21 9.32
C PRO A 59 9.55 0.80 9.76
N ASP A 60 9.14 1.82 10.53
CA ASP A 60 9.99 2.89 11.06
C ASP A 60 11.07 2.35 12.01
N ARG A 61 10.77 1.23 12.68
CA ARG A 61 11.72 0.51 13.53
C ARG A 61 11.86 -0.92 13.02
N ARG A 62 13.09 -1.32 12.68
CA ARG A 62 13.40 -2.73 12.39
C ARG A 62 13.33 -3.52 13.70
N VAL A 63 12.18 -4.11 14.00
CA VAL A 63 12.12 -5.19 14.98
C VAL A 63 12.77 -6.40 14.31
N LEU A 64 13.94 -6.78 14.81
CA LEU A 64 14.68 -7.95 14.33
C LEU A 64 13.78 -9.18 14.51
N HIS A 65 13.41 -9.79 13.38
CA HIS A 65 12.74 -11.08 13.19
C HIS A 65 11.19 -11.12 13.24
N GLN A 66 10.59 -11.29 12.06
CA GLN A 66 9.20 -11.75 11.85
C GLN A 66 8.91 -13.14 12.47
N ALA A 67 9.94 -13.90 12.84
CA ALA A 67 9.83 -15.28 13.33
C ALA A 67 10.14 -15.47 14.84
N SER A 68 10.31 -14.39 15.62
CA SER A 68 10.61 -14.51 17.05
C SER A 68 9.34 -14.83 17.87
N PRO A 69 9.33 -15.89 18.71
CA PRO A 69 8.21 -16.23 19.58
C PRO A 69 8.03 -15.24 20.75
N VAL A 70 8.94 -14.27 20.92
CA VAL A 70 8.83 -13.18 21.89
C VAL A 70 8.14 -11.98 21.22
N VAL A 71 6.83 -12.14 21.06
CA VAL A 71 5.93 -11.28 20.28
C VAL A 71 5.53 -10.02 21.07
N GLY A 72 6.49 -9.13 21.32
CA GLY A 72 6.28 -7.96 22.20
C GLY A 72 5.89 -6.66 21.51
N HIS A 73 6.35 -6.39 20.28
CA HIS A 73 6.38 -5.00 19.79
C HIS A 73 6.17 -4.82 18.28
N PHE A 74 5.20 -5.51 17.67
CA PHE A 74 4.73 -5.15 16.32
C PHE A 74 3.80 -3.93 16.42
N ASN A 75 4.34 -2.77 16.80
CA ASN A 75 3.57 -1.52 16.93
C ASN A 75 3.75 -0.62 15.70
N ASP A 76 3.76 -1.22 14.52
CA ASP A 76 3.90 -0.52 13.25
C ASP A 76 2.95 -1.14 12.24
N LEU A 77 2.15 -0.30 11.58
CA LEU A 77 1.18 -0.71 10.58
C LEU A 77 1.85 -1.44 9.40
N ALA A 78 3.13 -1.16 9.10
CA ALA A 78 3.86 -1.86 8.05
C ALA A 78 3.99 -3.38 8.30
N TYR A 79 3.77 -3.87 9.52
CA TYR A 79 3.73 -5.32 9.78
C TYR A 79 2.39 -5.98 9.42
N LEU A 80 1.37 -5.20 9.08
CA LEU A 80 0.06 -5.66 8.63
C LEU A 80 -0.26 -5.19 7.20
N SER A 81 0.17 -3.97 6.85
CA SER A 81 -0.04 -3.31 5.57
C SER A 81 1.25 -2.62 5.16
N ASN A 82 2.06 -3.32 4.36
CA ASN A 82 3.35 -2.81 3.86
C ASN A 82 3.30 -2.37 2.40
N ILE A 83 2.11 -2.25 1.81
CA ILE A 83 1.95 -1.77 0.45
C ILE A 83 0.81 -0.77 0.39
N ASP A 84 1.12 0.37 -0.21
CA ASP A 84 0.18 1.44 -0.47
C ASP A 84 -0.02 1.53 -1.99
N VAL A 85 -1.28 1.70 -2.40
CA VAL A 85 -1.65 1.80 -3.80
C VAL A 85 -2.45 3.07 -4.05
N LEU A 86 -2.18 3.67 -5.19
CA LEU A 86 -2.89 4.83 -5.70
C LEU A 86 -3.70 4.37 -6.91
N LEU A 87 -5.01 4.45 -6.79
CA LEU A 87 -5.96 3.87 -7.74
C LEU A 87 -6.81 4.96 -8.37
N LEU A 88 -7.12 4.79 -9.64
CA LEU A 88 -7.98 5.68 -10.40
C LEU A 88 -9.22 4.94 -10.89
N THR A 89 -10.39 5.57 -10.78
CA THR A 89 -11.63 5.04 -11.39
C THR A 89 -11.78 5.44 -12.85
N GLN A 90 -11.00 6.42 -13.31
CA GLN A 90 -10.91 6.88 -14.70
C GLN A 90 -9.46 7.25 -15.06
N PRO A 91 -9.06 7.24 -16.34
CA PRO A 91 -7.71 7.65 -16.73
C PRO A 91 -7.37 9.07 -16.23
N LEU A 92 -6.15 9.26 -15.74
CA LEU A 92 -5.69 10.57 -15.28
C LEU A 92 -5.68 11.55 -16.47
N PRO A 93 -6.38 12.69 -16.38
CA PRO A 93 -6.33 13.71 -17.42
C PRO A 93 -4.94 14.35 -17.47
N ALA A 94 -4.68 15.10 -18.55
CA ALA A 94 -3.51 15.98 -18.57
C ALA A 94 -3.71 17.06 -17.48
N MET A 95 -2.88 17.02 -16.44
CA MET A 95 -2.90 17.95 -15.33
C MET A 95 -1.56 18.67 -15.23
N GLN A 96 -1.58 19.90 -14.71
CA GLN A 96 -0.37 20.64 -14.38
C GLN A 96 0.27 20.13 -13.09
N ALA A 97 -0.55 19.68 -12.14
CA ALA A 97 -0.09 19.09 -10.89
C ALA A 97 0.18 17.59 -11.04
N THR A 98 1.20 17.13 -10.32
CA THR A 98 1.56 15.72 -10.24
C THR A 98 0.97 15.11 -8.98
N LEU A 99 0.45 13.89 -9.10
CA LEU A 99 -0.07 13.11 -7.99
C LEU A 99 1.06 12.26 -7.39
N GLU A 100 1.46 12.57 -6.16
CA GLU A 100 2.64 11.96 -5.51
C GLU A 100 2.28 11.30 -4.18
N PHE A 101 3.06 10.29 -3.80
CA PHE A 101 2.95 9.67 -2.49
C PHE A 101 3.52 10.58 -1.39
N ASP A 102 2.75 10.76 -0.31
CA ASP A 102 3.24 11.28 0.95
C ASP A 102 3.41 10.10 1.92
N GLU A 103 4.62 9.51 1.92
CA GLU A 103 4.94 8.31 2.69
C GLU A 103 4.76 8.52 4.19
N ALA A 104 5.11 9.70 4.71
CA ALA A 104 5.00 10.02 6.13
C ALA A 104 3.54 10.03 6.59
N LYS A 105 2.63 10.51 5.73
CA LYS A 105 1.19 10.55 6.02
C LYS A 105 0.46 9.27 5.60
N ARG A 106 1.13 8.34 4.91
CA ARG A 106 0.51 7.19 4.23
C ARG A 106 -0.71 7.61 3.44
N CYS A 107 -0.50 8.54 2.54
CA CYS A 107 -1.53 9.17 1.71
C CYS A 107 -0.87 9.73 0.44
N TYR A 108 -1.60 10.55 -0.31
CA TYR A 108 -1.05 11.27 -1.46
C TYR A 108 -1.14 12.78 -1.26
N GLN A 109 -0.40 13.50 -2.11
CA GLN A 109 -0.45 14.95 -2.25
C GLN A 109 -0.45 15.35 -3.74
N LEU A 110 -0.84 16.59 -4.02
CA LEU A 110 -0.70 17.20 -5.34
C LEU A 110 0.47 18.17 -5.30
N GLU A 111 1.46 17.95 -6.15
CA GLU A 111 2.61 18.84 -6.32
C GLU A 111 2.40 19.74 -7.53
N GLY A 112 2.49 21.06 -7.34
CA GLY A 112 2.27 22.05 -8.38
C GLY A 112 0.97 22.83 -8.23
N GLN A 113 0.67 23.69 -9.20
CA GLN A 113 -0.56 24.48 -9.20
C GLN A 113 -1.73 23.62 -9.66
N THR A 114 -2.84 23.69 -8.92
CA THR A 114 -4.06 22.96 -9.26
C THR A 114 -5.19 23.94 -9.58
N ASN A 115 -5.90 23.67 -10.67
CA ASN A 115 -7.14 24.36 -10.98
C ASN A 115 -8.34 23.63 -10.34
N LYS A 116 -9.54 24.20 -10.47
CA LYS A 116 -10.76 23.61 -9.89
C LYS A 116 -11.08 22.24 -10.49
N ALA A 117 -11.00 22.09 -11.80
CA ALA A 117 -11.33 20.82 -12.48
C ALA A 117 -10.38 19.68 -12.08
N GLU A 118 -9.10 19.97 -11.91
CA GLU A 118 -8.10 19.00 -11.43
C GLU A 118 -8.41 18.54 -10.01
N ARG A 119 -8.74 19.47 -9.10
CA ARG A 119 -9.14 19.12 -7.73
C ARG A 119 -10.43 18.31 -7.69
N ASP A 120 -11.42 18.69 -8.48
CA ASP A 120 -12.69 17.98 -8.57
C ASP A 120 -12.48 16.56 -9.11
N PHE A 121 -11.60 16.38 -10.10
CA PHE A 121 -11.20 15.06 -10.60
C PHE A 121 -10.54 14.23 -9.50
N VAL A 122 -9.54 14.79 -8.82
CA VAL A 122 -8.81 14.10 -7.75
C VAL A 122 -9.75 13.67 -6.63
N ASN A 123 -10.66 14.56 -6.20
CA ASN A 123 -11.61 14.26 -5.13
C ASN A 123 -12.64 13.18 -5.49
N THR A 124 -12.87 12.96 -6.78
CA THR A 124 -13.90 12.03 -7.24
C THR A 124 -13.30 10.68 -7.68
N HIS A 125 -12.13 10.72 -8.31
CA HIS A 125 -11.60 9.60 -9.07
C HIS A 125 -10.32 8.99 -8.53
N VAL A 126 -9.65 9.65 -7.58
CA VAL A 126 -8.43 9.14 -6.95
C VAL A 126 -8.78 8.50 -5.61
N GLN A 127 -8.25 7.30 -5.38
CA GLN A 127 -8.34 6.59 -4.12
C GLN A 127 -6.96 6.13 -3.69
N TYR A 128 -6.69 6.21 -2.39
CA TYR A 128 -5.47 5.69 -1.80
C TYR A 128 -5.83 4.61 -0.79
N PHE A 129 -5.25 3.43 -1.01
CA PHE A 129 -5.44 2.32 -0.09
C PHE A 129 -4.11 1.80 0.43
N SER A 130 -4.02 1.71 1.74
CA SER A 130 -3.06 0.84 2.40
C SER A 130 -3.67 -0.56 2.46
N LEU A 131 -3.11 -1.47 1.68
CA LEU A 131 -3.70 -2.79 1.47
C LEU A 131 -3.31 -3.76 2.58
N ILE A 132 -4.26 -4.57 3.00
CA ILE A 132 -4.10 -5.69 3.92
C ILE A 132 -4.57 -6.94 3.19
N ALA A 133 -3.67 -7.90 2.99
CA ALA A 133 -4.03 -9.15 2.32
C ALA A 133 -4.82 -10.06 3.28
N ALA A 134 -5.99 -10.54 2.86
CA ALA A 134 -6.74 -11.50 3.66
C ALA A 134 -6.05 -12.88 3.74
N THR A 135 -5.32 -13.27 2.69
CA THR A 135 -4.67 -14.58 2.57
C THR A 135 -3.32 -14.45 1.86
N GLU A 136 -2.47 -15.49 1.95
CA GLU A 136 -1.20 -15.58 1.22
C GLU A 136 -1.41 -15.43 -0.30
N LYS A 137 -2.45 -16.08 -0.84
CA LYS A 137 -2.80 -15.96 -2.26
C LYS A 137 -3.08 -14.50 -2.66
N ILE A 138 -3.81 -13.75 -1.84
CA ILE A 138 -4.08 -12.33 -2.10
C ILE A 138 -2.80 -11.50 -1.98
N ALA A 139 -1.96 -11.79 -0.98
CA ALA A 139 -0.65 -11.13 -0.82
C ALA A 139 0.21 -11.29 -2.08
N ASP A 140 0.25 -12.50 -2.63
CA ASP A 140 0.96 -12.80 -3.89
C ASP A 140 0.40 -12.04 -5.10
N GLN A 141 -0.91 -11.87 -5.17
CA GLN A 141 -1.54 -11.10 -6.24
C GLN A 141 -1.24 -9.60 -6.11
N ILE A 142 -1.32 -9.05 -4.90
CA ILE A 142 -1.01 -7.64 -4.62
C ILE A 142 0.45 -7.34 -4.97
N ARG A 143 1.38 -8.23 -4.62
CA ARG A 143 2.82 -8.09 -4.93
C ARG A 143 3.11 -7.96 -6.43
N ARG A 144 2.21 -8.44 -7.29
CA ARG A 144 2.38 -8.45 -8.75
C ARG A 144 1.67 -7.31 -9.46
N LEU A 145 1.06 -6.38 -8.71
CA LEU A 145 0.44 -5.20 -9.28
C LEU A 145 1.46 -4.37 -10.06
N LYS A 146 0.99 -3.77 -11.16
CA LYS A 146 1.80 -2.91 -12.00
C LYS A 146 1.07 -1.61 -12.30
N SER A 147 1.79 -0.51 -12.38
CA SER A 147 1.26 0.77 -12.83
C SER A 147 0.67 0.65 -14.25
N GLY A 148 -0.46 1.31 -14.47
CA GLY A 148 -1.28 1.22 -15.68
C GLY A 148 -2.21 0.01 -15.75
N GLN A 149 -2.06 -0.98 -14.85
CA GLN A 149 -2.89 -2.19 -14.88
C GLN A 149 -4.33 -1.90 -14.47
N LYS A 150 -5.29 -2.44 -15.22
CA LYS A 150 -6.70 -2.43 -14.82
C LYS A 150 -6.98 -3.65 -13.94
N ILE A 151 -7.59 -3.43 -12.78
CA ILE A 151 -7.91 -4.48 -11.80
C ILE A 151 -9.34 -4.33 -11.30
N THR A 152 -10.01 -5.44 -11.03
CA THR A 152 -11.17 -5.47 -10.14
C THR A 152 -10.68 -5.82 -8.74
N LEU A 153 -10.95 -4.94 -7.78
CA LEU A 153 -10.57 -5.10 -6.40
C LEU A 153 -11.83 -5.18 -5.52
N THR A 154 -11.87 -6.18 -4.64
CA THR A 154 -12.96 -6.38 -3.69
C THR A 154 -12.39 -6.63 -2.29
N GLY A 155 -12.96 -5.94 -1.32
CA GLY A 155 -12.48 -6.00 0.06
C GLY A 155 -13.39 -5.23 1.00
N ASP A 156 -12.92 -5.10 2.23
CA ASP A 156 -13.57 -4.34 3.27
C ASP A 156 -12.68 -3.17 3.67
N LEU A 157 -13.22 -1.95 3.68
CA LEU A 157 -12.62 -0.86 4.43
C LEU A 157 -12.60 -1.27 5.88
N VAL A 158 -11.46 -1.09 6.56
CA VAL A 158 -11.28 -1.58 7.94
C VAL A 158 -10.77 -0.49 8.87
N THR A 159 -11.09 -0.65 10.15
CA THR A 159 -10.35 -0.01 11.24
C THR A 159 -9.35 -1.01 11.80
N VAL A 160 -8.13 -0.55 12.08
CA VAL A 160 -7.07 -1.40 12.64
C VAL A 160 -6.65 -0.84 13.99
N HIS A 161 -6.63 -1.70 14.99
CA HIS A 161 -6.14 -1.39 16.32
C HIS A 161 -4.98 -2.31 16.70
N SER A 162 -4.07 -1.81 17.51
CA SER A 162 -3.10 -2.65 18.21
C SER A 162 -3.83 -3.63 19.11
N GLY A 163 -3.50 -4.92 19.01
CA GLY A 163 -4.06 -5.97 19.84
C GLY A 163 -3.64 -5.87 21.31
N THR A 164 -2.54 -5.18 21.60
CA THR A 164 -2.01 -5.02 22.97
C THR A 164 -2.45 -3.72 23.62
N THR A 165 -2.37 -2.60 22.90
CA THR A 165 -2.65 -1.26 23.45
C THR A 165 -4.04 -0.74 23.09
N GLY A 166 -4.72 -1.36 22.13
CA GLY A 166 -5.99 -0.86 21.58
C GLY A 166 -5.85 0.43 20.76
N GLN A 167 -4.62 0.94 20.58
CA GLN A 167 -4.38 2.16 19.81
C GLN A 167 -4.76 1.95 18.34
N GLU A 168 -5.55 2.88 17.80
CA GLU A 168 -5.92 2.87 16.39
C GLU A 168 -4.74 3.28 15.50
N PHE A 169 -4.51 2.51 14.44
CA PHE A 169 -3.60 2.89 13.35
C PHE A 169 -4.37 3.72 12.33
N ARG A 170 -3.90 4.95 12.08
CA ARG A 170 -4.54 5.89 11.16
C ARG A 170 -3.64 6.21 9.98
N VAL A 171 -4.24 6.26 8.80
CA VAL A 171 -3.63 6.75 7.56
C VAL A 171 -4.19 8.13 7.20
N GLY A 172 -3.45 8.91 6.42
CA GLY A 172 -3.82 10.27 6.02
C GLY A 172 -3.79 11.31 7.14
N THR A 173 -3.15 11.02 8.28
CA THR A 173 -3.06 12.00 9.38
C THR A 173 -2.30 13.24 8.92
N GLY A 174 -2.94 14.41 9.00
CA GLY A 174 -2.38 15.67 8.53
C GLY A 174 -2.40 15.89 7.01
N SER A 175 -3.07 15.01 6.23
CA SER A 175 -3.27 15.22 4.79
C SER A 175 -4.57 15.97 4.52
N GLU A 176 -4.55 16.86 3.53
CA GLU A 176 -5.76 17.51 2.99
C GLU A 176 -6.70 16.50 2.33
N TYR A 177 -6.16 15.39 1.84
CA TYR A 177 -6.90 14.31 1.16
C TYR A 177 -7.21 13.12 2.07
N ARG A 178 -7.16 13.31 3.40
CA ARG A 178 -7.35 12.23 4.39
C ARG A 178 -8.60 11.39 4.14
N ALA A 179 -9.69 11.98 3.65
CA ALA A 179 -10.94 11.27 3.39
C ALA A 179 -10.80 10.15 2.32
N HIS A 180 -9.77 10.23 1.47
CA HIS A 180 -9.52 9.27 0.38
C HIS A 180 -8.40 8.28 0.71
N CYS A 181 -7.82 8.38 1.91
CA CYS A 181 -6.73 7.54 2.38
C CYS A 181 -7.28 6.57 3.42
N GLN A 182 -7.39 5.30 3.05
CA GLN A 182 -8.10 4.30 3.83
C GLN A 182 -7.33 2.97 3.93
N LEU A 183 -7.56 2.23 5.00
CA LEU A 183 -7.09 0.85 5.13
C LEU A 183 -8.10 -0.09 4.46
N LEU A 184 -7.62 -1.03 3.67
CA LEU A 184 -8.46 -1.93 2.91
C LEU A 184 -7.99 -3.38 3.06
N GLN A 185 -8.81 -4.23 3.66
CA GLN A 185 -8.63 -5.67 3.64
C GLN A 185 -9.09 -6.24 2.30
N VAL A 186 -8.15 -6.65 1.46
CA VAL A 186 -8.42 -7.22 0.15
C VAL A 186 -8.75 -8.69 0.29
N THR A 187 -9.89 -9.10 -0.27
CA THR A 187 -10.35 -10.50 -0.28
C THR A 187 -10.37 -11.10 -1.68
N HIS A 188 -10.39 -10.26 -2.71
CA HIS A 188 -10.32 -10.66 -4.10
C HIS A 188 -9.65 -9.58 -4.94
N LEU A 189 -8.77 -10.01 -5.84
CA LEU A 189 -8.08 -9.16 -6.80
C LEU A 189 -8.01 -9.89 -8.13
N GLN A 190 -8.54 -9.27 -9.17
CA GLN A 190 -8.57 -9.82 -10.52
C GLN A 190 -7.98 -8.83 -11.52
N PRO A 191 -6.86 -9.17 -12.19
CA PRO A 191 -6.33 -8.37 -13.27
C PRO A 191 -7.15 -8.52 -14.55
N HIS A 192 -7.17 -7.47 -15.38
CA HIS A 192 -7.71 -7.46 -16.74
C HIS A 192 -6.60 -7.40 -17.79
#